data_AF-V9DG13-F1
#
_entry.id   AF-V9DG13-F1
#
_cell.length_a   1.000
_cell.length_b   1.000
_cell.length_c   1.000
_cell.angle_alpha   90.00
_cell.angle_beta   90.00
_cell.angle_gamma   90.00
#
_symmetry.space_group_name_H-M   'P 1'
#
loop_
_entity.id
_entity.type
_entity.pdbx_description
1 polymer ?
#
loop_
_entity_poly.entity_id
_entity_poly.type
_entity_poly.pdbx_seq_one_letter_code
_entity_poly.pdbx_strand_id
1 'polypeptide(L)'
;MALAYDIALLSVTGVTAQTQFTRFDERWDVPMLANGNRTQVYRSWLHGVGGPTDEQWIAVKRNWINFLSATSTRPDATLAPAPKATHIDNQQSPEGGHDIERFDHDRRIRASIQVAIFDTFDREERLAERWPRQARLVLNRAARPAATQPFRALRAMADLGKRRRYQAVWASLICFLVFAHTNSGMPEDMGLLLAKHTEHEVTDILRAIATGIQSELDAAVRVLCVNMITDHAPTASKNPLLWWLTVLVRSAIDPLQEMDYISRGRFLMNILSMDLDLCGRLEAVQHYAKVLVLDKALELWRPCSDDWALRVNRDLGAANLDWLDDETDQRPSNDGDPRNCDSPAWRSMLENLNRWAMAFLSTRRDIDTVLGEVGKLLSTEEC
;
A
#
# COMPACT_ATOMS: atom_id res chain seq x y z
N MET A 1 28.76 11.10 -7.04
CA MET A 1 28.11 10.69 -5.78
C MET A 1 26.70 10.14 -5.98
N ALA A 2 25.84 10.74 -6.81
CA ALA A 2 24.49 10.22 -7.11
C ALA A 2 24.49 8.77 -7.69
N LEU A 3 25.43 8.45 -8.59
CA LEU A 3 25.53 7.12 -9.22
C LEU A 3 25.78 5.98 -8.21
N ALA A 4 26.45 6.25 -7.08
CA ALA A 4 26.74 5.23 -6.07
C ALA A 4 25.53 4.95 -5.16
N TYR A 5 24.69 5.97 -4.91
CA TYR A 5 23.42 5.81 -4.22
C TYR A 5 22.39 5.09 -5.10
N ASP A 6 22.31 5.41 -6.40
CA ASP A 6 21.40 4.72 -7.31
C ASP A 6 21.81 3.25 -7.55
N ILE A 7 23.11 2.95 -7.58
CA ILE A 7 23.62 1.57 -7.66
C ILE A 7 23.42 0.83 -6.32
N ALA A 8 23.61 1.49 -5.17
CA ALA A 8 23.30 0.91 -3.87
C ALA A 8 21.80 0.66 -3.70
N LEU A 9 20.96 1.60 -4.11
CA LEU A 9 19.51 1.47 -4.16
C LEU A 9 19.13 0.32 -5.09
N LEU A 10 19.63 0.25 -6.33
CA LEU A 10 19.42 -0.89 -7.24
C LEU A 10 19.94 -2.23 -6.69
N SER A 11 20.96 -2.24 -5.84
CA SER A 11 21.44 -3.47 -5.19
C SER A 11 20.59 -3.89 -3.98
N VAL A 12 19.88 -2.93 -3.35
CA VAL A 12 19.02 -3.14 -2.17
C VAL A 12 17.52 -3.26 -2.55
N THR A 13 17.11 -2.65 -3.66
CA THR A 13 15.76 -2.69 -4.26
C THR A 13 15.69 -3.57 -5.51
N GLY A 14 16.84 -4.03 -6.00
CA GLY A 14 16.92 -5.00 -7.08
C GLY A 14 16.16 -6.26 -6.71
N VAL A 15 15.31 -6.71 -7.63
CA VAL A 15 14.51 -7.95 -7.51
C VAL A 15 15.39 -9.21 -7.62
N THR A 16 16.68 -9.09 -7.31
CA THR A 16 17.59 -10.20 -7.11
C THR A 16 17.29 -10.84 -5.77
N ALA A 17 17.70 -12.10 -5.62
CA ALA A 17 17.39 -13.00 -4.51
C ALA A 17 17.74 -12.51 -3.08
N GLN A 18 18.08 -11.24 -2.87
CA GLN A 18 18.28 -10.58 -1.58
C GLN A 18 17.02 -9.85 -1.06
N THR A 19 16.01 -9.62 -1.92
CA THR A 19 14.65 -9.29 -1.45
C THR A 19 13.83 -10.52 -1.10
N GLN A 20 14.41 -11.73 -1.20
CA GLN A 20 14.07 -12.76 -0.24
C GLN A 20 14.54 -12.20 1.10
N PHE A 21 13.60 -11.62 1.86
CA PHE A 21 13.71 -11.49 3.31
C PHE A 21 14.47 -12.71 3.75
N THR A 22 15.69 -12.53 4.28
CA THR A 22 16.40 -13.72 4.72
C THR A 22 15.42 -14.42 5.65
N ARG A 23 15.22 -15.73 5.48
CA ARG A 23 14.26 -16.53 6.26
C ARG A 23 14.42 -16.30 7.79
N PHE A 24 15.53 -15.69 8.18
CA PHE A 24 16.00 -15.31 9.50
C PHE A 24 15.50 -13.94 10.01
N ASP A 25 15.05 -13.01 9.17
CA ASP A 25 14.57 -11.67 9.59
C ASP A 25 13.05 -11.62 9.85
N GLU A 26 12.28 -12.50 9.22
CA GLU A 26 10.85 -12.61 9.46
C GLU A 26 10.59 -13.42 10.73
N ARG A 27 9.76 -12.88 11.63
CA ARG A 27 9.30 -13.60 12.81
C ARG A 27 8.25 -14.64 12.43
N TRP A 28 8.45 -15.87 12.90
CA TRP A 28 7.59 -17.01 12.60
C TRP A 28 6.49 -17.23 13.65
N ASP A 29 6.52 -16.44 14.74
CA ASP A 29 5.70 -16.56 15.94
C ASP A 29 4.60 -15.50 16.04
N VAL A 30 4.10 -15.00 14.91
CA VAL A 30 2.95 -14.09 14.90
C VAL A 30 1.73 -14.81 15.49
N PRO A 31 1.15 -14.31 16.60
CA PRO A 31 0.04 -14.97 17.26
C PRO A 31 -1.18 -15.09 16.35
N MET A 32 -1.87 -16.22 16.46
CA MET A 32 -3.15 -16.38 15.79
C MET A 32 -4.23 -15.49 16.43
N LEU A 33 -5.20 -15.04 15.61
CA LEU A 33 -6.44 -14.47 16.10
C LEU A 33 -7.26 -15.56 16.81
N ALA A 34 -6.94 -15.81 18.07
CA ALA A 34 -7.55 -16.84 18.92
C ALA A 34 -8.75 -16.34 19.74
N ASN A 35 -9.08 -15.04 19.65
CA ASN A 35 -10.12 -14.43 20.48
C ASN A 35 -11.50 -14.49 19.78
N GLY A 36 -12.39 -15.37 20.26
CA GLY A 36 -13.73 -15.56 19.73
C GLY A 36 -14.59 -14.28 19.65
N ASN A 37 -14.39 -13.33 20.57
CA ASN A 37 -15.08 -12.04 20.53
C ASN A 37 -14.58 -11.15 19.38
N ARG A 38 -13.27 -11.13 19.12
CA ARG A 38 -12.68 -10.37 17.99
C ARG A 38 -13.15 -10.93 16.65
N THR A 39 -13.14 -12.26 16.52
CA THR A 39 -13.65 -12.96 15.34
C THR A 39 -15.11 -12.58 15.05
N GLN A 40 -15.96 -12.45 16.09
CA GLN A 40 -17.34 -12.05 15.90
C GLN A 40 -17.47 -10.59 15.41
N VAL A 41 -16.69 -9.66 15.97
CA VAL A 41 -16.67 -8.26 15.51
C VAL A 41 -16.26 -8.17 14.04
N TYR A 42 -15.26 -8.94 13.63
CA TYR A 42 -14.83 -8.98 12.22
C TYR A 42 -15.87 -9.57 11.28
N ARG A 43 -16.58 -10.62 11.68
CA ARG A 43 -17.70 -11.15 10.90
C ARG A 43 -18.80 -10.10 10.72
N SER A 44 -19.15 -9.40 11.80
CA SER A 44 -20.13 -8.33 11.75
C SER A 44 -19.67 -7.16 10.86
N TRP A 45 -18.39 -6.78 10.94
CA TRP A 45 -17.82 -5.74 10.09
C TRP A 45 -17.81 -6.15 8.61
N LEU A 46 -17.36 -7.37 8.29
CA LEU A 46 -17.37 -7.90 6.91
C LEU A 46 -18.77 -7.92 6.31
N HIS A 47 -19.78 -8.31 7.10
CA HIS A 47 -21.17 -8.30 6.66
C HIS A 47 -21.68 -6.88 6.41
N GLY A 48 -21.32 -5.92 7.29
CA GLY A 48 -21.73 -4.53 7.15
C GLY A 48 -21.11 -3.80 5.96
N VAL A 49 -19.83 -4.06 5.66
CA VAL A 49 -19.10 -3.38 4.58
C VAL A 49 -19.29 -4.02 3.21
N GLY A 50 -19.88 -5.23 3.17
CA GLY A 50 -20.11 -5.99 1.94
C GLY A 50 -18.87 -6.72 1.43
N GLY A 51 -18.16 -7.43 2.31
CA GLY A 51 -17.03 -8.29 1.92
C GLY A 51 -17.45 -9.46 0.99
N PRO A 52 -16.47 -10.20 0.44
CA PRO A 52 -16.74 -11.25 -0.54
C PRO A 52 -17.64 -12.35 0.05
N THR A 53 -18.55 -12.91 -0.76
CA THR A 53 -19.35 -14.10 -0.41
C THR A 53 -18.46 -15.35 -0.26
N ASP A 54 -19.05 -16.47 0.16
CA ASP A 54 -18.31 -17.73 0.26
C ASP A 54 -17.80 -18.21 -1.12
N GLU A 55 -18.58 -18.07 -2.19
CA GLU A 55 -18.11 -18.39 -3.55
C GLU A 55 -17.00 -17.43 -4.00
N GLN A 56 -17.19 -16.13 -3.79
CA GLN A 56 -16.18 -15.12 -4.12
C GLN A 56 -14.88 -15.34 -3.33
N TRP A 57 -14.98 -15.79 -2.08
CA TRP A 57 -13.81 -16.10 -1.26
C TRP A 57 -13.01 -17.30 -1.80
N ILE A 58 -13.68 -18.31 -2.34
CA ILE A 58 -13.02 -19.41 -3.04
C ILE A 58 -12.26 -18.88 -4.27
N ALA A 59 -12.89 -17.98 -5.04
CA ALA A 59 -12.24 -17.33 -6.17
C ALA A 59 -11.03 -16.48 -5.74
N VAL A 60 -11.13 -15.70 -4.65
CA VAL A 60 -10.02 -14.92 -4.08
C VAL A 60 -8.84 -15.84 -3.77
N LYS A 61 -9.06 -16.92 -3.03
CA LYS A 61 -7.99 -17.86 -2.66
C LYS A 61 -7.34 -18.49 -3.89
N ARG A 62 -8.14 -18.95 -4.86
CA ARG A 62 -7.66 -19.55 -6.10
C ARG A 62 -6.81 -18.55 -6.91
N ASN A 63 -7.33 -17.35 -7.12
CA ASN A 63 -6.68 -16.33 -7.95
C ASN A 63 -5.41 -15.80 -7.26
N TRP A 64 -5.40 -15.71 -5.93
CA TRP A 64 -4.19 -15.38 -5.17
C TRP A 64 -3.10 -16.45 -5.30
N ILE A 65 -3.45 -17.74 -5.20
CA ILE A 65 -2.51 -18.85 -5.44
C ILE A 65 -1.97 -18.81 -6.87
N ASN A 66 -2.84 -18.53 -7.85
CA ASN A 66 -2.45 -18.35 -9.25
C ASN A 66 -1.41 -17.22 -9.38
N PHE A 67 -1.70 -16.03 -8.85
CA PHE A 67 -0.78 -14.89 -8.82
C PHE A 67 0.57 -15.23 -8.18
N LEU A 68 0.55 -15.85 -7.00
CA LEU A 68 1.78 -16.21 -6.29
C LEU A 68 2.60 -17.24 -7.07
N SER A 69 1.96 -18.26 -7.63
CA SER A 69 2.62 -19.26 -8.47
C SER A 69 3.23 -18.62 -9.71
N ALA A 70 2.44 -17.85 -10.48
CA ALA A 70 2.84 -17.23 -11.73
C ALA A 70 4.03 -16.28 -11.59
N THR A 71 4.12 -15.59 -10.45
CA THR A 71 5.16 -14.60 -10.19
C THR A 71 6.33 -15.13 -9.34
N SER A 72 6.30 -16.40 -8.91
CA SER A 72 7.36 -17.02 -8.10
C SER A 72 8.55 -17.46 -8.94
N THR A 73 9.75 -17.53 -8.34
CA THR A 73 10.98 -18.03 -9.00
C THR A 73 10.92 -19.48 -9.44
N ARG A 74 9.93 -20.25 -8.97
CA ARG A 74 9.67 -21.64 -9.35
C ARG A 74 8.18 -21.78 -9.65
N PRO A 75 7.70 -21.24 -10.78
CA PRO A 75 6.29 -21.21 -11.10
C PRO A 75 5.76 -22.62 -11.36
N ASP A 76 4.47 -22.82 -11.08
CA ASP A 76 3.75 -24.07 -11.33
C ASP A 76 2.52 -23.78 -12.20
N ALA A 77 2.56 -24.28 -13.45
CA ALA A 77 1.48 -24.13 -14.42
C ALA A 77 0.17 -24.81 -14.01
N THR A 78 0.22 -25.79 -13.10
CA THR A 78 -0.99 -26.41 -12.55
C THR A 78 -1.71 -25.47 -11.58
N LEU A 79 -0.95 -24.65 -10.86
CA LEU A 79 -1.47 -23.64 -9.92
C LEU A 79 -1.76 -22.30 -10.62
N ALA A 80 -1.08 -22.02 -11.73
CA ALA A 80 -1.23 -20.82 -12.55
C ALA A 80 -1.46 -21.15 -14.04
N PRO A 81 -2.64 -21.67 -14.39
CA PRO A 81 -2.96 -22.05 -15.76
C PRO A 81 -3.10 -20.81 -16.66
N ALA A 82 -2.81 -20.96 -17.95
CA ALA A 82 -2.98 -19.90 -18.93
C ALA A 82 -4.45 -19.41 -18.98
N PRO A 83 -4.70 -18.09 -18.99
CA PRO A 83 -6.05 -17.57 -19.13
C PRO A 83 -6.64 -17.98 -20.50
N LYS A 84 -7.68 -18.82 -20.46
CA LYS A 84 -8.44 -19.35 -21.62
C LYS A 84 -7.54 -19.76 -22.79
N ALA A 85 -6.87 -20.91 -22.66
CA ALA A 85 -6.66 -21.76 -23.83
C ALA A 85 -8.05 -22.21 -24.33
N THR A 86 -8.71 -21.39 -25.16
CA THR A 86 -9.82 -21.89 -25.94
C THR A 86 -9.32 -23.12 -26.70
N HIS A 87 -10.09 -24.19 -26.61
CA HIS A 87 -9.86 -25.56 -27.06
C HIS A 87 -9.61 -25.71 -28.59
N ILE A 88 -9.18 -24.65 -29.28
CA ILE A 88 -9.12 -24.52 -30.74
C ILE A 88 -7.68 -24.64 -31.28
N ASP A 89 -6.64 -24.36 -30.49
CA ASP A 89 -5.26 -24.51 -30.98
C ASP A 89 -4.70 -25.90 -30.68
N ASN A 90 -5.30 -26.90 -31.34
CA ASN A 90 -4.69 -28.19 -31.61
C ASN A 90 -3.58 -28.05 -32.67
N GLN A 91 -2.64 -27.14 -32.46
CA GLN A 91 -1.35 -27.14 -33.16
C GLN A 91 -0.25 -27.01 -32.12
N GLN A 92 0.44 -28.14 -31.95
CA GLN A 92 1.59 -28.36 -31.09
C GLN A 92 2.64 -27.25 -31.24
N SER A 93 2.49 -26.20 -30.45
CA SER A 93 3.64 -25.42 -29.98
C SER A 93 4.18 -26.14 -28.74
N PRO A 94 5.49 -26.20 -28.52
CA PRO A 94 6.06 -26.90 -27.38
C PRO A 94 5.50 -26.26 -26.10
N GLU A 95 4.62 -26.98 -25.41
CA GLU A 95 3.79 -26.48 -24.29
C GLU A 95 4.62 -25.82 -23.17
N GLY A 96 5.93 -26.10 -23.09
CA GLY A 96 6.83 -25.47 -22.11
C GLY A 96 7.36 -24.08 -22.47
N GLY A 97 7.41 -23.68 -23.75
CA GLY A 97 8.05 -22.41 -24.15
C GLY A 97 7.23 -21.17 -23.81
N HIS A 98 5.92 -21.22 -24.12
CA HIS A 98 5.00 -20.12 -23.86
C HIS A 98 4.76 -19.87 -22.37
N ASP A 99 4.75 -20.93 -21.55
CA ASP A 99 4.60 -20.80 -20.11
C ASP A 99 5.83 -20.14 -19.46
N ILE A 100 7.05 -20.45 -19.92
CA ILE A 100 8.29 -19.82 -19.42
C ILE A 100 8.25 -18.31 -19.71
N GLU A 101 7.95 -17.92 -20.96
CA GLU A 101 7.89 -16.51 -21.35
C GLU A 101 6.79 -15.75 -20.58
N ARG A 102 5.62 -16.38 -20.38
CA ARG A 102 4.53 -15.82 -19.57
C ARG A 102 4.98 -15.58 -18.13
N PHE A 103 5.52 -16.60 -17.46
CA PHE A 103 5.92 -16.46 -16.06
C PHE A 103 7.07 -15.46 -15.88
N ASP A 104 8.00 -15.37 -16.83
CA ASP A 104 9.03 -14.34 -16.82
C ASP A 104 8.45 -12.94 -17.06
N HIS A 105 7.39 -12.82 -17.86
CA HIS A 105 6.65 -11.57 -18.00
C HIS A 105 5.91 -11.18 -16.71
N ASP A 106 5.15 -12.10 -16.11
CA ASP A 106 4.41 -11.87 -14.86
C ASP A 106 5.34 -11.46 -13.70
N ARG A 107 6.48 -12.17 -13.58
CA ARG A 107 7.53 -11.85 -12.61
C ARG A 107 8.11 -10.45 -12.83
N ARG A 108 8.35 -10.06 -14.09
CA ARG A 108 8.85 -8.72 -14.44
C ARG A 108 7.83 -7.63 -14.10
N ILE A 109 6.55 -7.84 -14.41
CA ILE A 109 5.48 -6.90 -14.03
C ILE A 109 5.44 -6.71 -12.51
N ARG A 110 5.41 -7.80 -11.73
CA ARG A 110 5.44 -7.76 -10.27
C ARG A 110 6.66 -6.98 -9.77
N ALA A 111 7.84 -7.29 -10.30
CA ALA A 111 9.09 -6.65 -9.94
C ALA A 111 9.04 -5.14 -10.15
N SER A 112 8.60 -4.69 -11.33
CA SER A 112 8.51 -3.27 -11.68
C SER A 112 7.54 -2.52 -10.77
N ILE A 113 6.35 -3.09 -10.49
CA ILE A 113 5.37 -2.47 -9.59
C ILE A 113 5.91 -2.39 -8.17
N GLN A 114 6.56 -3.44 -7.68
CA GLN A 114 7.13 -3.46 -6.33
C GLN A 114 8.20 -2.38 -6.16
N VAL A 115 9.11 -2.25 -7.12
CA VAL A 115 10.13 -1.18 -7.13
C VAL A 115 9.46 0.19 -7.15
N ALA A 116 8.48 0.39 -8.03
CA ALA A 116 7.77 1.67 -8.13
C ALA A 116 7.05 2.06 -6.83
N ILE A 117 6.42 1.11 -6.13
CA ILE A 117 5.82 1.37 -4.81
C ILE A 117 6.90 1.73 -3.79
N PHE A 118 8.01 1.01 -3.77
CA PHE A 118 9.07 1.24 -2.78
C PHE A 118 9.71 2.61 -2.98
N ASP A 119 10.03 2.97 -4.23
CA ASP A 119 10.65 4.24 -4.58
C ASP A 119 9.69 5.42 -4.35
N THR A 120 8.42 5.27 -4.78
CA THR A 120 7.38 6.28 -4.54
C THR A 120 7.21 6.52 -3.05
N PHE A 121 7.03 5.47 -2.26
CA PHE A 121 6.78 5.61 -0.83
C PHE A 121 8.03 6.09 -0.08
N ASP A 122 9.23 5.64 -0.45
CA ASP A 122 10.48 6.16 0.14
C ASP A 122 10.63 7.67 -0.12
N ARG A 123 10.27 8.13 -1.32
CA ARG A 123 10.26 9.56 -1.67
C ARG A 123 9.24 10.32 -0.84
N GLU A 124 8.00 9.86 -0.79
CA GLU A 124 6.92 10.55 -0.08
C GLU A 124 7.15 10.56 1.44
N GLU A 125 7.73 9.50 2.02
CA GLU A 125 8.12 9.46 3.44
C GLU A 125 9.21 10.50 3.75
N ARG A 126 10.20 10.66 2.86
CA ARG A 126 11.22 11.72 2.97
C ARG A 126 10.56 13.10 2.95
N LEU A 127 9.62 13.31 2.02
CA LEU A 127 8.88 14.56 1.92
C LEU A 127 7.96 14.80 3.13
N ALA A 128 7.43 13.76 3.76
CA ALA A 128 6.60 13.88 4.95
C ALA A 128 7.39 14.44 6.16
N GLU A 129 8.68 14.12 6.29
CA GLU A 129 9.54 14.60 7.39
C GLU A 129 9.88 16.09 7.30
N ARG A 130 9.76 16.70 6.11
CA ARG A 130 10.03 18.14 5.93
C ARG A 130 8.97 19.01 6.61
N TRP A 131 7.79 18.45 6.89
CA TRP A 131 6.65 19.16 7.45
C TRP A 131 6.89 19.52 8.94
N PRO A 132 6.59 20.78 9.32
CA PRO A 132 6.69 21.21 10.71
C PRO A 132 5.81 20.37 11.65
N ARG A 133 6.21 20.35 12.93
CA ARG A 133 5.53 19.59 14.00
C ARG A 133 4.01 19.80 13.99
N GLN A 134 3.55 21.04 13.85
CA GLN A 134 2.12 21.38 13.89
C GLN A 134 1.32 20.72 12.76
N ALA A 135 1.86 20.73 11.53
CA ALA A 135 1.23 20.08 10.38
C ALA A 135 1.13 18.56 10.58
N ARG A 136 2.21 17.93 11.05
CA ARG A 136 2.23 16.50 11.39
C ARG A 136 1.30 16.15 12.54
N LEU A 137 1.07 17.07 13.48
CA LEU A 137 0.08 16.93 14.56
C LEU A 137 -1.36 16.93 14.02
N VAL A 138 -1.69 17.87 13.11
CA VAL A 138 -3.00 17.96 12.46
C VAL A 138 -3.34 16.64 11.76
N LEU A 139 -2.41 16.14 10.96
CA LEU A 139 -2.56 14.87 10.25
C LEU A 139 -2.81 13.69 11.19
N ASN A 140 -2.03 13.58 12.26
CA ASN A 140 -2.17 12.46 13.19
C ASN A 140 -3.49 12.54 13.97
N ARG A 141 -3.95 13.75 14.32
CA ARG A 141 -5.23 13.98 15.00
C ARG A 141 -6.44 13.66 14.15
N ALA A 142 -6.38 13.88 12.83
CA ALA A 142 -7.47 13.51 11.94
C ALA A 142 -7.75 11.99 12.00
N ALA A 143 -6.70 11.17 11.98
CA ALA A 143 -6.81 9.72 12.09
C ALA A 143 -7.06 9.24 13.53
N ARG A 144 -6.47 9.90 14.52
CA ARG A 144 -6.58 9.55 15.95
C ARG A 144 -6.83 10.82 16.77
N PRO A 145 -8.09 11.19 17.08
CA PRO A 145 -8.43 12.49 17.70
C PRO A 145 -7.69 12.81 19.01
N ALA A 146 -7.36 11.78 19.81
CA ALA A 146 -6.61 11.90 21.06
C ALA A 146 -5.09 12.02 20.88
N ALA A 147 -4.56 12.03 19.65
CA ALA A 147 -3.13 12.07 19.40
C ALA A 147 -2.49 13.38 19.90
N THR A 148 -1.51 13.22 20.78
CA THR A 148 -0.67 14.31 21.30
C THR A 148 0.68 14.41 20.60
N GLN A 149 1.09 13.34 19.90
CA GLN A 149 2.36 13.26 19.19
C GLN A 149 2.19 13.55 17.69
N PRO A 150 3.16 14.23 17.05
CA PRO A 150 3.16 14.44 15.61
C PRO A 150 3.30 13.12 14.89
N PHE A 151 2.70 13.03 13.69
CA PHE A 151 2.97 11.94 12.76
C PHE A 151 4.48 11.79 12.53
N ARG A 152 4.93 10.54 12.41
CA ARG A 152 6.32 10.16 12.18
C ARG A 152 6.35 9.28 10.94
N ALA A 153 7.07 9.71 9.92
CA ALA A 153 7.37 8.90 8.75
C ALA A 153 8.42 7.83 9.13
N LEU A 154 8.51 6.76 8.33
CA LEU A 154 9.39 5.60 8.50
C LEU A 154 10.66 5.69 7.64
N ARG A 155 11.01 6.88 7.11
CA ARG A 155 12.15 7.03 6.20
C ARG A 155 13.52 6.81 6.86
N ALA A 156 13.63 6.92 8.17
CA ALA A 156 14.88 6.68 8.91
C ALA A 156 15.41 5.26 8.67
N MET A 157 16.73 5.08 8.74
CA MET A 157 17.37 3.76 8.58
C MET A 157 16.94 2.76 9.66
N ALA A 158 16.79 3.20 10.91
CA ALA A 158 16.19 2.45 12.02
C ALA A 158 14.90 1.70 11.64
N ASP A 159 14.08 2.37 10.84
CA ASP A 159 12.73 1.94 10.51
C ASP A 159 12.68 1.14 9.21
N LEU A 160 13.80 0.91 8.51
CA LEU A 160 13.85 0.27 7.19
C LEU A 160 13.10 -1.07 7.16
N GLY A 161 13.31 -1.91 8.18
CA GLY A 161 12.64 -3.20 8.28
C GLY A 161 11.11 -3.06 8.39
N LYS A 162 10.62 -2.10 9.20
CA LYS A 162 9.18 -1.84 9.33
C LYS A 162 8.63 -1.21 8.04
N ARG A 163 9.38 -0.28 7.44
CA ARG A 163 9.05 0.39 6.18
C ARG A 163 8.83 -0.60 5.05
N ARG A 164 9.77 -1.52 4.81
CA ARG A 164 9.65 -2.52 3.73
C ARG A 164 8.45 -3.44 3.92
N ARG A 165 8.15 -3.86 5.16
CA ARG A 165 6.94 -4.64 5.47
C ARG A 165 5.66 -3.85 5.19
N TYR A 166 5.63 -2.57 5.55
CA TYR A 166 4.46 -1.72 5.32
C TYR A 166 4.25 -1.46 3.82
N GLN A 167 5.33 -1.23 3.06
CA GLN A 167 5.29 -1.08 1.61
C GLN A 167 4.83 -2.37 0.92
N ALA A 168 5.23 -3.53 1.42
CA ALA A 168 4.81 -4.82 0.90
C ALA A 168 3.28 -5.02 0.96
N VAL A 169 2.59 -4.46 1.96
CA VAL A 169 1.12 -4.47 2.03
C VAL A 169 0.51 -3.78 0.80
N TRP A 170 1.04 -2.64 0.40
CA TRP A 170 0.56 -1.90 -0.78
C TRP A 170 1.00 -2.53 -2.10
N ALA A 171 2.26 -2.97 -2.18
CA ALA A 171 2.76 -3.67 -3.35
C ALA A 171 1.96 -4.94 -3.62
N SER A 172 1.57 -5.68 -2.58
CA SER A 172 0.74 -6.89 -2.71
C SER A 172 -0.62 -6.62 -3.34
N LEU A 173 -1.31 -5.56 -2.88
CA LEU A 173 -2.58 -5.13 -3.42
C LEU A 173 -2.46 -4.80 -4.91
N ILE A 174 -1.50 -3.95 -5.26
CA ILE A 174 -1.41 -3.41 -6.63
C ILE A 174 -0.91 -4.47 -7.60
N CYS A 175 0.10 -5.27 -7.22
CA CYS A 175 0.55 -6.38 -8.04
C CYS A 175 -0.59 -7.38 -8.31
N PHE A 176 -1.37 -7.72 -7.27
CA PHE A 176 -2.48 -8.65 -7.43
C PHE A 176 -3.64 -8.05 -8.24
N LEU A 177 -3.93 -6.77 -8.04
CA LEU A 177 -4.94 -6.05 -8.82
C LEU A 177 -4.57 -6.00 -10.31
N VAL A 178 -3.33 -5.64 -10.63
CA VAL A 178 -2.84 -5.61 -12.01
C VAL A 178 -2.87 -7.02 -12.62
N PHE A 179 -2.42 -8.03 -11.89
CA PHE A 179 -2.48 -9.42 -12.33
C PHE A 179 -3.91 -9.91 -12.56
N ALA A 180 -4.84 -9.60 -11.66
CA ALA A 180 -6.24 -9.96 -11.83
C ALA A 180 -6.85 -9.22 -13.04
N HIS A 181 -6.50 -7.96 -13.25
CA HIS A 181 -7.01 -7.17 -14.37
C HIS A 181 -6.53 -7.70 -15.73
N THR A 182 -5.28 -8.19 -15.84
CA THR A 182 -4.80 -8.83 -17.08
C THR A 182 -5.46 -10.18 -17.36
N ASN A 183 -6.05 -10.81 -16.34
CA ASN A 183 -6.74 -12.08 -16.44
C ASN A 183 -8.27 -11.88 -16.43
N SER A 184 -8.85 -11.75 -17.61
CA SER A 184 -10.27 -11.44 -17.83
C SER A 184 -11.23 -12.23 -16.92
N GLY A 185 -12.08 -11.50 -16.19
CA GLY A 185 -13.11 -12.04 -15.29
C GLY A 185 -12.65 -12.28 -13.85
N MET A 186 -11.34 -12.24 -13.56
CA MET A 186 -10.86 -12.47 -12.19
C MET A 186 -11.36 -11.43 -11.18
N PRO A 187 -11.35 -10.11 -11.45
CA PRO A 187 -11.88 -9.13 -10.50
C PRO A 187 -13.36 -9.40 -10.15
N GLU A 188 -14.19 -9.63 -11.16
CA GLU A 188 -15.63 -9.87 -11.01
C GLU A 188 -15.93 -11.17 -10.28
N ASP A 189 -15.20 -12.25 -10.60
CA ASP A 189 -15.28 -13.56 -9.90
C ASP A 189 -15.03 -13.41 -8.39
N MET A 190 -14.18 -12.45 -8.00
CA MET A 190 -13.82 -12.18 -6.62
C MET A 190 -14.69 -11.09 -5.96
N GLY A 191 -15.72 -10.59 -6.66
CA GLY A 191 -16.62 -9.55 -6.16
C GLY A 191 -16.08 -8.12 -6.25
N LEU A 192 -15.01 -7.90 -7.01
CA LEU A 192 -14.42 -6.58 -7.27
C LEU A 192 -14.85 -6.06 -8.66
N LEU A 193 -15.85 -5.20 -8.68
CA LEU A 193 -16.33 -4.46 -9.84
C LEU A 193 -15.66 -3.08 -9.89
N LEU A 194 -14.48 -3.02 -10.50
CA LEU A 194 -13.71 -1.78 -10.58
C LEU A 194 -14.53 -0.65 -11.20
N ALA A 195 -14.46 0.53 -10.60
CA ALA A 195 -14.98 1.71 -11.24
C ALA A 195 -14.17 2.00 -12.52
N LYS A 196 -14.84 2.49 -13.57
CA LYS A 196 -14.20 2.73 -14.87
C LYS A 196 -12.90 3.54 -14.75
N HIS A 197 -12.87 4.58 -13.94
CA HIS A 197 -11.65 5.39 -13.76
C HIS A 197 -10.49 4.57 -13.15
N THR A 198 -10.78 3.71 -12.17
CA THR A 198 -9.80 2.81 -11.56
C THR A 198 -9.27 1.78 -12.57
N GLU A 199 -10.12 1.28 -13.48
CA GLU A 199 -9.65 0.41 -14.57
C GLU A 199 -8.67 1.14 -15.50
N HIS A 200 -8.91 2.43 -15.78
CA HIS A 200 -8.00 3.23 -16.59
C HIS A 200 -6.66 3.42 -15.85
N GLU A 201 -6.67 3.65 -14.55
CA GLU A 201 -5.46 3.78 -13.73
C GLU A 201 -4.63 2.47 -13.71
N VAL A 202 -5.29 1.31 -13.61
CA VAL A 202 -4.61 0.00 -13.73
C VAL A 202 -4.02 -0.18 -15.14
N THR A 203 -4.76 0.24 -16.17
CA THR A 203 -4.27 0.24 -17.57
C THR A 203 -3.08 1.19 -17.75
N ASP A 204 -3.07 2.33 -17.07
CA ASP A 204 -1.96 3.30 -17.12
C ASP A 204 -0.69 2.72 -16.49
N ILE A 205 -0.80 1.95 -15.40
CA ILE A 205 0.32 1.19 -14.83
C ILE A 205 0.90 0.21 -15.87
N LEU A 206 0.04 -0.60 -16.52
CA LEU A 206 0.49 -1.55 -17.55
C LEU A 206 1.16 -0.84 -18.72
N ARG A 207 0.62 0.30 -19.16
CA ARG A 207 1.21 1.12 -20.21
C ARG A 207 2.58 1.65 -19.78
N ALA A 208 2.70 2.20 -18.58
CA ALA A 208 3.95 2.70 -18.05
C ALA A 208 5.03 1.60 -17.98
N ILE A 209 4.66 0.38 -17.57
CA ILE A 209 5.57 -0.78 -17.61
C ILE A 209 6.04 -1.07 -19.05
N ALA A 210 5.12 -1.03 -20.02
CA ALA A 210 5.44 -1.29 -21.43
C ALA A 210 6.39 -0.24 -22.04
N THR A 211 6.33 1.03 -21.58
CA THR A 211 7.28 2.07 -22.01
C THR A 211 8.67 1.88 -21.40
N GLY A 212 8.78 1.21 -20.25
CA GLY A 212 10.00 1.08 -19.47
C GLY A 212 10.45 2.37 -18.76
N ILE A 213 9.62 3.43 -18.75
CA ILE A 213 9.94 4.71 -18.11
C ILE A 213 9.51 4.67 -16.64
N GLN A 214 10.50 4.56 -15.73
CA GLN A 214 10.24 4.42 -14.29
C GLN A 214 9.40 5.56 -13.70
N SER A 215 9.67 6.82 -14.09
CA SER A 215 8.94 7.96 -13.55
C SER A 215 7.46 7.99 -13.94
N GLU A 216 7.10 7.41 -15.10
CA GLU A 216 5.70 7.26 -15.51
C GLU A 216 5.01 6.19 -14.65
N LEU A 217 5.73 5.10 -14.36
CA LEU A 217 5.23 4.02 -13.51
C LEU A 217 5.02 4.51 -12.07
N ASP A 218 5.99 5.22 -11.50
CA ASP A 218 5.89 5.83 -10.16
C ASP A 218 4.67 6.76 -10.08
N ALA A 219 4.46 7.58 -11.11
CA ALA A 219 3.32 8.49 -11.18
C ALA A 219 1.98 7.74 -11.27
N ALA A 220 1.87 6.73 -12.15
CA ALA A 220 0.65 5.94 -12.31
C ALA A 220 0.28 5.19 -11.03
N VAL A 221 1.27 4.57 -10.38
CA VAL A 221 1.10 3.89 -9.10
C VAL A 221 0.67 4.86 -8.00
N ARG A 222 1.31 6.05 -7.91
CA ARG A 222 0.93 7.09 -6.94
C ARG A 222 -0.51 7.54 -7.16
N VAL A 223 -0.93 7.78 -8.40
CA VAL A 223 -2.30 8.21 -8.74
C VAL A 223 -3.32 7.18 -8.25
N LEU A 224 -3.13 5.91 -8.58
CA LEU A 224 -4.00 4.82 -8.12
C LEU A 224 -4.08 4.78 -6.59
N CYS A 225 -2.93 4.83 -5.89
CA CYS A 225 -2.88 4.81 -4.43
C CYS A 225 -3.68 5.96 -3.81
N VAL A 226 -3.44 7.19 -4.28
CA VAL A 226 -4.12 8.39 -3.79
C VAL A 226 -5.63 8.29 -4.03
N ASN A 227 -6.05 7.91 -5.23
CA ASN A 227 -7.47 7.86 -5.58
C ASN A 227 -8.23 6.78 -4.80
N MET A 228 -7.61 5.63 -4.49
CA MET A 228 -8.20 4.64 -3.60
C MET A 228 -8.43 5.18 -2.18
N ILE A 229 -7.53 6.03 -1.67
CA ILE A 229 -7.65 6.66 -0.35
C ILE A 229 -8.69 7.79 -0.36
N THR A 230 -8.73 8.58 -1.43
CA THR A 230 -9.56 9.79 -1.54
C THR A 230 -10.90 9.55 -2.21
N ASP A 231 -11.33 8.29 -2.30
CA ASP A 231 -12.64 7.92 -2.80
C ASP A 231 -13.74 8.35 -1.81
N HIS A 232 -14.77 9.00 -2.33
CA HIS A 232 -15.89 9.49 -1.53
C HIS A 232 -17.00 8.43 -1.53
N ALA A 233 -17.38 7.95 -0.34
CA ALA A 233 -18.32 6.85 -0.17
C ALA A 233 -17.87 5.54 -0.87
N PRO A 234 -16.69 5.01 -0.51
CA PRO A 234 -16.16 3.79 -1.10
C PRO A 234 -17.06 2.60 -0.73
N THR A 235 -17.30 1.71 -1.70
CA THR A 235 -17.90 0.39 -1.44
C THR A 235 -16.84 -0.69 -1.62
N ALA A 236 -16.91 -1.77 -0.83
CA ALA A 236 -15.96 -2.88 -0.95
C ALA A 236 -15.99 -3.54 -2.34
N SER A 237 -17.07 -3.39 -3.10
CA SER A 237 -17.16 -3.90 -4.47
C SER A 237 -16.51 -3.00 -5.52
N LYS A 238 -16.24 -1.71 -5.24
CA LYS A 238 -15.75 -0.75 -6.25
C LYS A 238 -14.39 -0.15 -5.93
N ASN A 239 -14.07 -0.02 -4.65
CA ASN A 239 -12.80 0.52 -4.19
C ASN A 239 -11.83 -0.63 -3.89
N PRO A 240 -10.71 -0.77 -4.65
CA PRO A 240 -9.81 -1.91 -4.48
C PRO A 240 -9.15 -1.96 -3.11
N LEU A 241 -8.86 -0.82 -2.48
CA LEU A 241 -8.26 -0.79 -1.15
C LEU A 241 -9.26 -1.28 -0.10
N LEU A 242 -10.51 -0.81 -0.14
CA LEU A 242 -11.53 -1.30 0.78
C LEU A 242 -11.82 -2.79 0.56
N TRP A 243 -11.91 -3.23 -0.70
CA TRP A 243 -12.02 -4.64 -1.05
C TRP A 243 -10.86 -5.46 -0.45
N TRP A 244 -9.63 -4.99 -0.58
CA TRP A 244 -8.44 -5.65 -0.06
C TRP A 244 -8.46 -5.76 1.46
N LEU A 245 -8.96 -4.74 2.17
CA LEU A 245 -9.19 -4.82 3.61
C LEU A 245 -10.17 -5.95 3.97
N THR A 246 -11.25 -6.13 3.19
CA THR A 246 -12.18 -7.25 3.42
C THR A 246 -11.51 -8.61 3.19
N VAL A 247 -10.63 -8.72 2.20
CA VAL A 247 -9.82 -9.93 1.94
C VAL A 247 -8.90 -10.22 3.12
N LEU A 248 -8.17 -9.21 3.61
CA LEU A 248 -7.25 -9.35 4.76
C LEU A 248 -8.00 -9.76 6.03
N VAL A 249 -9.13 -9.12 6.35
CA VAL A 249 -9.94 -9.45 7.53
C VAL A 249 -10.54 -10.84 7.41
N ARG A 250 -11.09 -11.20 6.25
CA ARG A 250 -11.69 -12.52 6.01
C ARG A 250 -10.66 -13.64 6.13
N SER A 251 -9.46 -13.42 5.58
CA SER A 251 -8.33 -14.35 5.72
C SER A 251 -7.93 -14.54 7.19
N ALA A 252 -7.94 -13.47 7.97
CA ALA A 252 -7.51 -13.49 9.36
C ALA A 252 -8.47 -14.28 10.27
N ILE A 253 -9.75 -14.38 9.91
CA ILE A 253 -10.78 -15.11 10.66
C ILE A 253 -11.15 -16.48 10.07
N ASP A 254 -10.62 -16.86 8.90
CA ASP A 254 -10.91 -18.15 8.27
C ASP A 254 -10.44 -19.28 9.20
N PRO A 255 -11.27 -20.30 9.50
CA PRO A 255 -10.92 -21.39 10.41
C PRO A 255 -9.75 -22.28 9.94
N LEU A 256 -9.40 -22.29 8.64
CA LEU A 256 -8.26 -23.05 8.09
C LEU A 256 -6.91 -22.33 8.29
N GLN A 257 -6.69 -21.76 9.48
CA GLN A 257 -5.59 -20.82 9.79
C GLN A 257 -4.16 -21.37 9.62
N GLU A 258 -3.97 -22.69 9.64
CA GLU A 258 -2.64 -23.29 9.38
C GLU A 258 -2.14 -23.02 7.96
N MET A 259 -3.06 -22.66 7.05
CA MET A 259 -2.80 -22.36 5.64
C MET A 259 -3.32 -20.96 5.26
N ASP A 260 -3.16 -19.96 6.13
CA ASP A 260 -3.66 -18.59 5.89
C ASP A 260 -2.91 -17.85 4.77
N TYR A 261 -3.02 -18.27 3.50
CA TYR A 261 -2.17 -17.85 2.36
C TYR A 261 -2.06 -16.34 2.10
N ILE A 262 -2.98 -15.52 2.60
CA ILE A 262 -3.01 -14.08 2.36
C ILE A 262 -2.63 -13.32 3.63
N SER A 263 -3.22 -13.62 4.80
CA SER A 263 -2.94 -12.86 6.04
C SER A 263 -1.81 -13.36 6.94
N ARG A 264 -1.45 -14.64 6.91
CA ARG A 264 -0.37 -15.21 7.75
C ARG A 264 0.42 -16.34 7.05
N GLY A 265 0.30 -16.40 5.74
CA GLY A 265 0.45 -17.64 4.99
C GLY A 265 1.87 -17.97 4.64
N ARG A 266 2.25 -19.22 4.93
CA ARG A 266 3.51 -19.82 4.50
C ARG A 266 3.42 -20.20 3.02
N PHE A 267 3.53 -19.21 2.16
CA PHE A 267 3.73 -19.44 0.72
C PHE A 267 5.13 -18.97 0.35
N LEU A 268 5.92 -19.86 -0.24
CA LEU A 268 7.26 -19.52 -0.72
C LEU A 268 7.13 -18.36 -1.73
N MET A 269 7.83 -17.25 -1.50
CA MET A 269 7.78 -16.04 -2.33
C MET A 269 6.48 -15.23 -2.24
N ASN A 270 5.71 -15.35 -1.15
CA ASN A 270 4.64 -14.40 -0.83
C ASN A 270 5.21 -12.97 -0.81
N ILE A 271 4.55 -12.05 -1.50
CA ILE A 271 4.93 -10.63 -1.46
C ILE A 271 4.58 -9.99 -0.12
N LEU A 272 3.55 -10.49 0.57
CA LEU A 272 3.21 -10.07 1.93
C LEU A 272 4.17 -10.70 2.93
N SER A 273 4.80 -9.86 3.76
CA SER A 273 5.64 -10.34 4.86
C SER A 273 4.81 -11.17 5.83
N MET A 274 5.34 -12.33 6.22
CA MET A 274 4.65 -13.29 7.09
C MET A 274 4.54 -12.79 8.54
N ASP A 275 5.36 -11.82 8.92
CA ASP A 275 5.50 -11.37 10.30
C ASP A 275 4.63 -10.15 10.68
N LEU A 276 3.77 -9.68 9.77
CA LEU A 276 2.72 -8.70 10.06
C LEU A 276 1.37 -9.39 10.26
N ASP A 277 0.82 -9.23 11.46
CA ASP A 277 -0.57 -9.56 11.75
C ASP A 277 -1.55 -8.56 11.09
N LEU A 278 -2.84 -8.75 11.32
CA LEU A 278 -3.87 -7.87 10.80
C LEU A 278 -3.70 -6.42 11.30
N CYS A 279 -3.33 -6.21 12.57
CA CYS A 279 -3.01 -4.88 13.11
C CYS A 279 -1.92 -4.19 12.30
N GLY A 280 -0.76 -4.83 12.15
CA GLY A 280 0.38 -4.26 11.43
C GLY A 280 0.04 -3.92 9.97
N ARG A 281 -0.80 -4.73 9.32
CA ARG A 281 -1.29 -4.46 7.95
C ARG A 281 -2.23 -3.25 7.90
N LEU A 282 -3.16 -3.15 8.84
CA LEU A 282 -4.06 -1.99 8.97
C LEU A 282 -3.29 -0.71 9.30
N GLU A 283 -2.28 -0.80 10.16
CA GLU A 283 -1.37 0.30 10.45
C GLU A 283 -0.57 0.73 9.22
N ALA A 284 -0.11 -0.20 8.39
CA ALA A 284 0.56 0.10 7.13
C ALA A 284 -0.32 0.89 6.17
N VAL A 285 -1.61 0.52 6.07
CA VAL A 285 -2.59 1.27 5.27
C VAL A 285 -2.81 2.67 5.85
N GLN A 286 -3.05 2.79 7.17
CA GLN A 286 -3.22 4.08 7.83
C GLN A 286 -1.98 4.98 7.70
N HIS A 287 -0.78 4.40 7.80
CA HIS A 287 0.49 5.11 7.71
C HIS A 287 0.70 5.72 6.33
N TYR A 288 0.61 4.93 5.26
CA TYR A 288 0.82 5.46 3.92
C TYR A 288 -0.32 6.36 3.44
N ALA A 289 -1.55 6.17 3.94
CA ALA A 289 -2.61 7.14 3.72
C ALA A 289 -2.25 8.53 4.25
N LYS A 290 -1.68 8.61 5.47
CA LYS A 290 -1.19 9.87 6.05
C LYS A 290 -0.09 10.50 5.19
N VAL A 291 0.90 9.70 4.76
CA VAL A 291 2.01 10.16 3.91
C VAL A 291 1.48 10.75 2.59
N LEU A 292 0.60 10.02 1.89
CA LEU A 292 0.08 10.44 0.60
C LEU A 292 -0.86 11.65 0.69
N VAL A 293 -1.68 11.74 1.74
CA VAL A 293 -2.58 12.89 1.94
C VAL A 293 -1.81 14.17 2.25
N LEU A 294 -0.66 14.10 2.95
CA LEU A 294 0.19 15.29 3.15
C LEU A 294 0.62 15.90 1.82
N ASP A 295 1.18 15.08 0.94
CA ASP A 295 1.66 15.55 -0.36
C ASP A 295 0.51 16.02 -1.24
N LYS A 296 -0.60 15.28 -1.27
CA LYS A 296 -1.80 15.67 -2.03
C LYS A 296 -2.42 16.97 -1.55
N ALA A 297 -2.43 17.23 -0.24
CA ALA A 297 -2.92 18.48 0.32
C ALA A 297 -2.05 19.67 -0.12
N LEU A 298 -0.73 19.50 -0.24
CA LEU A 298 0.15 20.54 -0.76
C LEU A 298 -0.07 20.77 -2.27
N GLU A 299 -0.16 19.69 -3.05
CA GLU A 299 -0.40 19.73 -4.51
C GLU A 299 -1.67 20.51 -4.87
N LEU A 300 -2.74 20.32 -4.09
CA LEU A 300 -4.04 20.91 -4.36
C LEU A 300 -4.34 22.18 -3.54
N TRP A 301 -3.35 22.67 -2.78
CA TRP A 301 -3.49 23.95 -2.10
C TRP A 301 -3.59 25.08 -3.12
N ARG A 302 -4.62 25.92 -2.98
CA ARG A 302 -4.84 27.12 -3.78
C ARG A 302 -4.52 28.35 -2.91
N PRO A 303 -3.26 28.78 -2.84
CA PRO A 303 -2.87 29.92 -2.03
C PRO A 303 -3.46 31.23 -2.58
N CYS A 304 -3.61 32.24 -1.72
CA CYS A 304 -4.10 33.55 -2.12
C CYS A 304 -3.15 34.30 -3.08
N SER A 305 -1.86 33.95 -3.07
CA SER A 305 -0.85 34.49 -3.99
C SER A 305 0.34 33.53 -4.15
N ASP A 306 1.10 33.70 -5.23
CA ASP A 306 2.32 32.91 -5.49
C ASP A 306 3.38 33.12 -4.40
N ASP A 307 3.44 34.32 -3.80
CA ASP A 307 4.32 34.62 -2.66
C ASP A 307 4.04 33.70 -1.46
N TRP A 308 2.78 33.33 -1.22
CA TRP A 308 2.43 32.41 -0.14
C TRP A 308 2.94 31.00 -0.45
N ALA A 309 2.77 30.54 -1.70
CA ALA A 309 3.32 29.27 -2.17
C ALA A 309 4.84 29.22 -1.99
N LEU A 310 5.54 30.27 -2.44
CA LEU A 310 6.99 30.39 -2.35
C LEU A 310 7.50 30.39 -0.90
N ARG A 311 6.79 31.05 0.03
CA ARG A 311 7.14 31.04 1.45
C ARG A 311 7.03 29.65 2.06
N VAL A 312 5.88 28.99 1.88
CA VAL A 312 5.67 27.64 2.42
C VAL A 312 6.66 26.64 1.82
N ASN A 313 6.87 26.66 0.50
CA ASN A 313 7.83 25.77 -0.15
C ASN A 313 9.27 26.01 0.31
N ARG A 314 9.67 27.27 0.52
CA ARG A 314 10.99 27.61 1.07
C ARG A 314 11.17 27.05 2.48
N ASP A 315 10.16 27.22 3.33
CA ASP A 315 10.21 26.74 4.71
C ASP A 315 10.21 25.21 4.78
N LEU A 316 9.48 24.53 3.89
CA LEU A 316 9.54 23.07 3.72
C LEU A 316 10.90 22.62 3.20
N GLY A 317 11.49 23.34 2.24
CA GLY A 317 12.81 23.04 1.66
C GLY A 317 13.99 23.31 2.60
N ALA A 318 13.80 24.13 3.63
CA ALA A 318 14.80 24.43 4.66
C ALA A 318 14.92 23.34 5.75
N ALA A 319 14.06 22.30 5.72
CA ALA A 319 14.12 21.22 6.68
C ALA A 319 15.42 20.41 6.53
N ASN A 320 16.14 20.19 7.63
CA ASN A 320 17.28 19.27 7.64
C ASN A 320 16.77 17.81 7.63
N LEU A 321 17.10 17.08 6.58
CA LEU A 321 16.73 15.68 6.37
C LEU A 321 17.93 14.74 6.34
N ASP A 322 19.14 15.22 6.62
CA ASP A 322 20.39 14.45 6.50
C ASP A 322 20.39 13.25 7.47
N TRP A 323 19.80 13.44 8.65
CA TRP A 323 19.64 12.41 9.68
C TRP A 323 18.83 11.17 9.23
N LEU A 324 18.09 11.25 8.12
CA LEU A 324 17.31 10.12 7.62
C LEU A 324 18.18 9.00 7.04
N ASP A 325 19.37 9.36 6.58
CA ASP A 325 20.33 8.44 5.97
C ASP A 325 21.49 8.12 6.93
N ASP A 326 21.50 8.69 8.14
CA ASP A 326 22.47 8.41 9.19
C ASP A 326 22.21 7.05 9.87
N GLU A 327 23.26 6.26 10.08
CA GLU A 327 23.21 4.96 10.76
C GLU A 327 23.00 5.06 12.29
N THR A 328 23.07 6.27 12.84
CA THR A 328 23.07 6.48 14.30
C THR A 328 21.68 6.45 14.93
N ASP A 329 20.61 6.33 14.13
CA ASP A 329 19.21 6.29 14.54
C ASP A 329 18.73 7.49 15.39
N GLN A 330 19.52 8.58 15.44
CA GLN A 330 19.19 9.75 16.25
C GLN A 330 18.29 10.72 15.49
N ARG A 331 16.98 10.49 15.62
CA ARG A 331 15.97 11.44 15.18
C ARG A 331 16.07 12.76 15.94
N PRO A 332 16.15 13.92 15.26
CA PRO A 332 16.15 15.22 15.92
C PRO A 332 14.90 15.43 16.78
N SER A 333 15.07 16.06 17.94
CA SER A 333 13.93 16.45 18.77
C SER A 333 13.01 17.41 18.02
N ASN A 334 11.70 17.21 18.17
CA ASN A 334 10.71 18.13 17.59
C ASN A 334 10.74 19.52 18.25
N ASP A 335 11.38 19.66 19.41
CA ASP A 335 11.48 20.93 20.14
C ASP A 335 12.53 21.89 19.52
N GLY A 336 13.34 21.38 18.58
CA GLY A 336 14.35 22.14 17.85
C GLY A 336 13.88 22.74 16.53
N ASP A 337 12.61 22.54 16.11
CA ASP A 337 12.07 23.11 14.87
C ASP A 337 11.62 24.57 15.10
N PRO A 338 12.32 25.59 14.57
CA PRO A 338 12.00 27.00 14.82
C PRO A 338 10.74 27.46 14.05
N ARG A 339 10.15 26.63 13.18
CA ARG A 339 9.03 26.98 12.33
C ARG A 339 7.72 26.86 13.11
N ASN A 340 7.22 28.00 13.60
CA ASN A 340 5.96 28.10 14.36
C ASN A 340 4.68 28.08 13.50
N CYS A 341 4.80 28.13 12.17
CA CYS A 341 3.66 28.15 11.23
C CYS A 341 2.62 29.28 11.48
N ASP A 342 3.03 30.40 12.08
CA ASP A 342 2.11 31.48 12.48
C ASP A 342 1.78 32.47 11.35
N SER A 343 2.45 32.38 10.20
CA SER A 343 2.22 33.30 9.08
C SER A 343 0.84 33.06 8.44
N PRO A 344 0.21 34.08 7.80
CA PRO A 344 -1.05 33.90 7.08
C PRO A 344 -0.98 32.78 6.01
N ALA A 345 0.16 32.66 5.32
CA ALA A 345 0.41 31.60 4.36
C ALA A 345 0.37 30.21 5.01
N TRP A 346 1.05 30.04 6.14
CA TRP A 346 1.05 28.78 6.88
C TRP A 346 -0.31 28.45 7.48
N ARG A 347 -1.06 29.42 8.02
CA ARG A 347 -2.42 29.20 8.49
C ARG A 347 -3.33 28.70 7.38
N SER A 348 -3.28 29.32 6.20
CA SER A 348 -4.04 28.87 5.03
C SER A 348 -3.65 27.45 4.59
N MET A 349 -2.36 27.13 4.57
CA MET A 349 -1.89 25.77 4.25
C MET A 349 -2.36 24.75 5.30
N LEU A 350 -2.26 25.07 6.59
CA LEU A 350 -2.70 24.19 7.68
C LEU A 350 -4.22 23.98 7.67
N GLU A 351 -5.00 25.01 7.34
CA GLU A 351 -6.45 24.90 7.15
C GLU A 351 -6.79 23.98 5.99
N ASN A 352 -6.08 24.10 4.86
CA ASN A 352 -6.24 23.21 3.72
C ASN A 352 -5.86 21.76 4.08
N LEU A 353 -4.71 21.56 4.73
CA LEU A 353 -4.28 20.24 5.22
C LEU A 353 -5.32 19.63 6.16
N ASN A 354 -5.84 20.40 7.12
CA ASN A 354 -6.86 19.93 8.05
C ASN A 354 -8.14 19.51 7.30
N ARG A 355 -8.54 20.27 6.27
CA ARG A 355 -9.71 19.94 5.44
C ARG A 355 -9.53 18.60 4.73
N TRP A 356 -8.36 18.38 4.10
CA TRP A 356 -8.02 17.13 3.42
C TRP A 356 -7.89 15.96 4.40
N ALA A 357 -7.20 16.15 5.52
CA ALA A 357 -7.03 15.13 6.54
C ALA A 357 -8.37 14.71 7.15
N MET A 358 -9.27 15.65 7.45
CA MET A 358 -10.60 15.34 7.96
C MET A 358 -11.50 14.69 6.90
N ALA A 359 -11.36 15.03 5.63
CA ALA A 359 -12.15 14.44 4.55
C ALA A 359 -11.79 12.98 4.28
N PHE A 360 -10.53 12.59 4.42
CA PHE A 360 -10.04 11.29 3.92
C PHE A 360 -9.34 10.41 4.94
N LEU A 361 -8.84 10.97 6.04
CA LEU A 361 -8.17 10.21 7.11
C LEU A 361 -9.02 10.08 8.36
N SER A 362 -10.17 10.76 8.42
CA SER A 362 -10.98 10.78 9.63
C SER A 362 -11.54 9.41 9.93
N THR A 363 -11.37 8.98 11.18
CA THR A 363 -11.94 7.75 11.73
C THR A 363 -13.32 7.96 12.34
N ARG A 364 -13.93 9.14 12.12
CA ARG A 364 -15.26 9.43 12.61
C ARG A 364 -16.30 8.54 11.94
N ARG A 365 -17.28 8.10 12.72
CA ARG A 365 -18.31 7.15 12.28
C ARG A 365 -19.30 7.72 11.26
N ASP A 366 -19.36 9.04 11.12
CA ASP A 366 -20.26 9.75 10.21
C ASP A 366 -19.64 10.07 8.84
N ILE A 367 -18.40 9.64 8.60
CA ILE A 367 -17.68 9.89 7.35
C ILE A 367 -17.34 8.54 6.70
N ASP A 368 -17.99 8.26 5.58
CA ASP A 368 -17.77 7.04 4.79
C ASP A 368 -16.49 7.17 3.97
N THR A 369 -15.37 6.75 4.57
CA THR A 369 -14.04 6.68 3.93
C THR A 369 -13.38 5.35 4.23
N VAL A 370 -12.41 4.96 3.40
CA VAL A 370 -11.62 3.75 3.63
C VAL A 370 -10.91 3.79 4.99
N LEU A 371 -10.39 4.96 5.38
CA LEU A 371 -9.68 5.11 6.66
C LEU A 371 -10.63 5.16 7.86
N GLY A 372 -11.89 5.56 7.65
CA GLY A 372 -12.99 5.35 8.59
C GLY A 372 -13.11 3.88 8.97
N GLU A 373 -13.14 3.00 7.97
CA GLU A 373 -13.20 1.54 8.18
C GLU A 373 -11.93 0.98 8.83
N VAL A 374 -10.74 1.41 8.40
CA VAL A 374 -9.48 1.04 9.06
C VAL A 374 -9.49 1.45 10.54
N GLY A 375 -10.01 2.63 10.87
CA GLY A 375 -10.14 3.10 12.25
C GLY A 375 -11.06 2.24 13.11
N LYS A 376 -12.19 1.79 12.56
CA LYS A 376 -13.12 0.86 13.25
C LYS A 376 -12.43 -0.47 13.56
N LEU A 377 -11.66 -1.01 12.62
CA LEU A 377 -10.91 -2.25 12.79
C LEU A 377 -9.77 -2.10 13.81
N LEU A 378 -8.94 -1.06 13.71
CA LEU A 378 -7.85 -0.81 14.66
C LEU A 378 -8.36 -0.64 16.10
N SER A 379 -9.50 0.05 16.28
CA SER A 379 -10.12 0.22 17.60
C SER A 379 -10.58 -1.10 18.24
N THR A 380 -10.83 -2.13 17.43
CA THR A 380 -11.28 -3.46 17.89
C THR A 380 -10.12 -4.31 18.38
N GLU A 381 -8.93 -4.08 17.85
CA GLU A 381 -7.75 -4.88 18.14
C GLU A 381 -6.98 -4.47 19.40
N GLU A 382 -7.35 -3.35 20.02
CA GLU A 382 -6.51 -2.72 21.05
C GLU A 382 -5.05 -2.53 20.57
N CYS A 383 -4.87 -2.34 19.25
CA CYS A 383 -3.71 -1.62 18.73
C CYS A 383 -3.96 -0.09 18.81
#